data_AF-A0A3D5PBZ4-F1
#
_entry.id   AF-A0A3D5PBZ4-F1
#
_cell.length_a   1.000
_cell.length_b   1.000
_cell.length_c   1.000
_cell.angle_alpha   90.00
_cell.angle_beta   90.00
_cell.angle_gamma   90.00
#
_symmetry.space_group_name_H-M   'P 1'
#
loop_
_entity.id
_entity.type
_entity.pdbx_description
1 polymer ?
#
loop_
_entity_poly.entity_id
_entity_poly.type
_entity_poly.pdbx_seq_one_letter_code
_entity_poly.pdbx_strand_id
1 'polypeptide(L)' 'EKAGLTKAGTSDEIAQVLSKYGLPTSDSTDIDKIVGTAMLDKKARGSAINLVMLKQIGESFLYPADRNKLAELTEALK' A
#
# COMPACT_ATOMS: atom_id res chain seq x y z
N GLU A 1 -3.50 -0.82 7.52
CA GLU A 1 -4.22 -0.53 8.79
C GLU A 1 -3.75 0.71 9.51
N LYS A 2 -2.44 0.86 9.78
CA LYS A 2 -1.88 1.99 10.54
C LYS A 2 -2.31 3.39 10.06
N ALA A 3 -2.60 3.54 8.76
CA ALA A 3 -3.11 4.78 8.18
C ALA A 3 -4.61 5.07 8.45
N GLY A 4 -5.32 4.20 9.19
CA GLY A 4 -6.76 4.34 9.47
C GLY A 4 -7.70 4.07 8.28
N LEU A 5 -7.15 3.65 7.14
CA LEU A 5 -7.90 3.45 5.88
C LEU A 5 -8.52 2.06 5.73
N THR A 6 -8.08 1.10 6.55
CA THR A 6 -8.44 -0.32 6.45
C THR A 6 -8.90 -0.80 7.81
N LYS A 7 -9.97 -1.61 7.85
CA LYS A 7 -10.47 -2.28 9.04
C LYS A 7 -9.35 -3.03 9.76
N ALA A 8 -9.25 -2.86 11.08
CA ALA A 8 -8.25 -3.52 11.90
C ALA A 8 -8.35 -5.06 11.78
N GLY A 9 -7.20 -5.73 11.73
CA GLY A 9 -7.07 -7.19 11.58
C GLY A 9 -7.11 -7.71 10.13
N THR A 10 -7.43 -6.87 9.14
CA THR A 10 -7.38 -7.21 7.70
C THR A 10 -5.98 -7.59 7.22
N SER A 11 -4.95 -6.82 7.62
CA SER A 11 -3.54 -7.05 7.28
C SER A 11 -3.06 -8.40 7.82
N ASP A 12 -3.42 -8.72 9.07
CA ASP A 12 -3.06 -10.00 9.69
C ASP A 12 -3.77 -11.17 9.02
N GLU A 13 -5.05 -11.03 8.70
CA GLU A 13 -5.82 -12.04 7.98
C GLU A 13 -5.21 -12.34 6.59
N ILE A 14 -4.83 -11.30 5.84
CA ILE A 14 -4.15 -11.44 4.55
C ILE A 14 -2.79 -12.12 4.73
N ALA A 15 -1.99 -11.69 5.70
CA ALA A 15 -0.66 -12.25 5.96
C ALA A 15 -0.72 -13.74 6.33
N GLN A 16 -1.70 -14.15 7.15
CA GLN A 16 -1.92 -15.56 7.50
C GLN A 16 -2.23 -16.41 6.27
N VAL A 17 -3.06 -15.92 5.35
CA VAL A 17 -3.37 -16.65 4.12
C VAL A 17 -2.13 -16.76 3.23
N LEU A 18 -1.42 -15.66 2.99
CA LEU A 18 -0.18 -15.67 2.21
C LEU A 18 0.83 -16.66 2.78
N SER A 19 1.02 -16.66 4.10
CA SER A 19 1.90 -17.61 4.80
C SER A 19 1.47 -19.07 4.63
N LYS A 20 0.16 -19.37 4.66
CA LYS A 20 -0.36 -20.74 4.43
C LYS A 20 -0.03 -21.26 3.03
N TYR A 21 0.04 -20.36 2.04
CA TYR A 21 0.40 -20.69 0.67
C TYR A 21 1.90 -20.57 0.37
N GLY A 22 2.74 -20.28 1.38
CA GLY A 22 4.18 -20.12 1.21
C GLY A 22 4.58 -18.87 0.42
N LEU A 23 3.71 -17.86 0.37
CA LEU A 23 3.98 -16.58 -0.29
C LEU A 23 4.68 -15.60 0.67
N PRO A 24 5.61 -14.76 0.18
CA PRO A 24 6.31 -13.78 1.00
C PRO A 24 5.34 -12.69 1.50
N THR A 25 5.51 -12.30 2.77
CA THR A 25 4.74 -11.23 3.43
C THR A 25 5.59 -10.02 3.81
N SER A 26 6.89 -10.04 3.48
CA SER A 26 7.83 -8.94 3.71
C SER A 26 8.80 -8.81 2.55
N ASP A 27 9.33 -7.60 2.36
CA ASP A 27 10.34 -7.25 1.37
C ASP A 27 11.36 -6.32 2.04
N SER A 28 12.64 -6.46 1.68
CA SER A 28 13.74 -5.63 2.18
C SER A 28 14.09 -4.46 1.27
N THR A 29 13.30 -4.26 0.21
CA THR A 29 13.47 -3.17 -0.74
C THR A 29 13.37 -1.82 -0.04
N ASP A 30 14.32 -0.95 -0.39
CA ASP A 30 14.38 0.43 0.10
C ASP A 30 13.09 1.19 -0.22
N ILE A 31 12.47 1.74 0.83
CA ILE A 31 11.23 2.53 0.74
C ILE A 31 11.37 3.70 -0.24
N ASP A 32 12.52 4.39 -0.27
CA ASP A 32 12.72 5.53 -1.16
C ASP A 32 12.71 5.10 -2.63
N LYS A 33 13.24 3.90 -2.91
CA LYS A 33 13.15 3.30 -4.25
C LYS A 33 11.72 2.90 -4.61
N ILE A 34 10.95 2.39 -3.66
CA ILE A 34 9.54 2.05 -3.86
C ILE A 34 8.76 3.32 -4.23
N VAL A 35 8.87 4.39 -3.42
CA VAL A 35 8.18 5.67 -3.67
C VAL A 35 8.63 6.28 -5.00
N GLY A 36 9.93 6.31 -5.28
CA GLY A 36 10.48 6.84 -6.52
C GLY A 36 9.96 6.10 -7.76
N THR A 37 9.90 4.77 -7.70
CA THR A 37 9.42 3.93 -8.82
C THR A 37 7.90 4.03 -8.98
N ALA A 38 7.13 4.05 -7.88
CA ALA A 38 5.68 4.17 -7.91
C ALA A 38 5.22 5.48 -8.59
N MET A 39 5.98 6.57 -8.40
CA MET A 39 5.70 7.87 -9.03
C MET A 39 5.94 7.90 -10.55
N LEU A 40 6.64 6.91 -11.11
CA LEU A 40 6.82 6.78 -12.57
C LEU A 40 5.62 6.09 -13.24
N ASP A 41 4.65 5.57 -12.48
CA ASP A 41 3.46 4.94 -13.03
C ASP A 41 2.60 5.96 -13.81
N LYS A 42 2.33 5.65 -15.08
CA LYS A 42 1.80 6.56 -16.10
C LYS A 42 0.32 6.96 -15.91
N LYS A 43 -0.30 6.66 -14.76
CA LYS A 43 -1.66 7.10 -14.38
C LYS A 43 -1.69 8.44 -13.64
N ALA A 44 -0.61 9.20 -13.68
CA ALA A 44 -0.54 10.56 -13.17
C ALA A 44 -1.31 11.54 -14.07
N ARG A 45 -2.63 11.69 -13.85
CA ARG A 45 -3.31 12.92 -14.25
C ARG A 45 -2.95 13.99 -13.21
N GLY A 46 -1.82 14.67 -13.42
CA GLY A 46 -1.31 15.72 -12.54
C GLY A 46 -0.74 15.18 -11.23
N SER A 47 0.58 14.99 -11.17
CA SER A 47 1.41 14.76 -9.96
C SER A 47 0.99 13.72 -8.91
N ALA A 48 -0.14 13.03 -9.07
CA ALA A 48 -0.70 12.08 -8.11
C ALA A 48 -1.09 10.77 -8.80
N ILE A 49 -0.89 9.65 -8.11
CA ILE A 49 -1.27 8.31 -8.55
C ILE A 49 -2.53 7.86 -7.80
N ASN A 50 -3.39 7.09 -8.46
CA ASN A 50 -4.55 6.49 -7.81
C ASN A 50 -4.20 5.08 -7.31
N LEU A 51 -4.03 4.93 -6.00
CA LEU A 51 -3.81 3.64 -5.36
C LEU A 51 -5.13 2.90 -5.18
N VAL A 52 -5.13 1.59 -5.42
CA VAL A 52 -6.25 0.73 -5.03
C VAL A 52 -6.02 0.31 -3.58
N MET A 53 -6.84 0.82 -2.67
CA MET A 53 -6.74 0.55 -1.24
C MET A 53 -7.93 -0.31 -0.77
N LEU A 54 -7.73 -1.07 0.29
CA LEU A 54 -8.79 -1.89 0.90
C LEU A 54 -9.39 -1.17 2.10
N LYS A 55 -10.74 -1.08 2.13
CA LYS A 55 -11.45 -0.75 3.37
C LYS A 55 -11.60 -2.00 4.24
N GLN A 56 -11.96 -3.11 3.61
CA GLN A 56 -12.09 -4.45 4.19
C GLN A 56 -11.98 -5.50 3.08
N ILE A 57 -11.87 -6.79 3.43
CA ILE A 57 -11.88 -7.87 2.43
C ILE A 57 -13.18 -7.80 1.63
N GLY A 58 -13.05 -7.77 0.30
CA GLY A 58 -14.18 -7.64 -0.63
C GLY A 58 -14.60 -6.20 -0.96
N GLU A 59 -14.02 -5.17 -0.31
CA GLU A 59 -14.33 -3.76 -0.59
C GLU A 59 -13.06 -2.91 -0.76
N SER A 60 -12.90 -2.34 -1.96
CA SER A 60 -11.77 -1.47 -2.31
C SER A 60 -12.24 -0.09 -2.74
N PHE A 61 -11.31 0.86 -2.75
CA PHE A 61 -11.54 2.23 -3.20
C PHE A 61 -10.27 2.79 -3.85
N LEU A 62 -10.45 3.83 -4.67
CA LEU A 62 -9.33 4.59 -5.23
C LEU A 62 -8.90 5.66 -4.23
N TYR A 63 -7.61 5.71 -3.94
CA TYR A 63 -6.99 6.68 -3.06
C TYR A 63 -5.95 7.49 -3.85
N PRO A 64 -6.26 8.75 -4.21
CA PRO A 64 -5.28 9.64 -4.82
C PRO A 64 -4.15 9.93 -3.83
N ALA A 65 -2.91 9.66 -4.24
CA ALA A 65 -1.72 9.92 -3.44
C ALA A 65 -0.66 10.62 -4.30
N ASP A 66 -0.17 11.75 -3.83
CA ASP A 66 1.04 12.37 -4.36
C ASP A 66 2.30 11.78 -3.68
N ARG A 67 3.47 12.32 -4.04
CA ARG A 67 4.74 11.86 -3.48
C ARG A 67 4.79 11.98 -1.95
N ASN A 68 4.27 13.07 -1.39
CA ASN A 68 4.29 13.31 0.05
C ASN A 68 3.38 12.30 0.76
N LYS A 69 2.18 12.08 0.20
CA LYS A 69 1.22 11.12 0.75
C LYS A 69 1.72 9.68 0.68
N LEU A 70 2.42 9.32 -0.40
CA LEU A 70 3.08 8.03 -0.49
C LEU A 70 4.18 7.87 0.57
N ALA A 71 5.00 8.90 0.79
CA ALA A 71 6.02 8.86 1.84
C ALA A 71 5.42 8.69 3.24
N GLU A 72 4.33 9.40 3.56
CA GLU A 72 3.59 9.22 4.82
C GLU A 72 3.05 7.78 4.97
N LEU A 73 2.48 7.23 3.90
CA LEU A 73 1.93 5.87 3.92
C LEU A 73 3.03 4.81 4.10
N THR A 74 4.24 5.04 3.58
CA THR A 74 5.35 4.11 3.72
C THR A 74 6.11 4.24 5.03
N GLU A 75 5.95 5.33 5.80
CA GLU A 75 6.45 5.38 7.19
C GLU A 75 5.85 4.28 8.07
N ALA A 76 4.60 3.87 7.78
CA ALA A 76 3.96 2.75 8.46
C ALA A 76 4.64 1.39 8.21
N LEU A 77 5.51 1.30 7.19
CA LEU A 77 6.29 0.12 6.82
C LEU A 77 7.69 0.10 7.49
N LYS A 78 8.09 1.20 8.13
CA LYS A 78 9.23 1.21 9.06
C LYS A 78 8.82 0.59 10.40
#